data_AF-A0A6V7IQI9-F1
#
_entry.id   AF-A0A6V7IQI9-F1
#
_cell.length_a   1.000
_cell.length_b   1.000
_cell.length_c   1.000
_cell.angle_alpha   90.00
_cell.angle_beta   90.00
_cell.angle_gamma   90.00
#
_symmetry.space_group_name_H-M   'P 1'
#
loop_
_entity.id
_entity.type
_entity.pdbx_description
1 polymer ?
#
loop_
_entity_poly.entity_id
_entity_poly.type
_entity_poly.pdbx_seq_one_letter_code
_entity_poly.pdbx_strand_id
1 'polypeptide(L)' 'VQYYLGIPPVTVEQVIPGCTSPCPLSDFIRILGHLIPRDEELNCPKKKDNVANASVWKQLSEDLRRKIKNP' A
#
# COMPACT_ATOMS: atom_id res chain seq x y z
N VAL A 1 17.15 -1.30 12.38
CA VAL A 1 16.80 -0.40 11.25
C VAL A 1 16.28 0.91 11.83
N GLN A 2 16.63 2.05 11.24
CA GLN A 2 16.11 3.34 11.70
C GLN A 2 14.79 3.65 10.99
N TYR A 3 13.71 3.84 11.75
CA TYR A 3 12.37 4.13 11.24
C TYR A 3 11.93 5.53 11.63
N TYR A 4 11.57 6.32 10.61
CA TYR A 4 11.17 7.71 10.77
C TYR A 4 9.65 7.83 10.91
N LEU A 5 9.19 8.49 11.99
CA LEU A 5 7.78 8.60 12.37
C LEU A 5 7.05 9.81 11.75
N GLY A 6 7.72 10.63 10.94
CA GLY A 6 7.08 11.75 10.24
C GLY A 6 7.11 13.06 11.05
N ILE A 7 5.97 13.72 11.20
CA ILE A 7 5.84 14.96 12.00
C ILE A 7 5.11 14.63 13.30
N PRO A 8 5.73 14.82 14.48
CA PRO A 8 7.05 15.43 14.71
C PRO A 8 8.23 14.52 14.27
N PRO A 9 9.40 15.10 13.93
CA PRO A 9 10.55 14.38 13.37
C PRO A 9 11.22 13.49 14.41
N VAL A 10 10.71 12.27 14.55
CA VAL A 10 11.21 11.27 15.50
C VAL A 10 11.70 10.06 14.73
N THR A 11 12.89 9.57 15.08
CA THR A 11 13.45 8.32 14.56
C THR A 11 13.54 7.31 15.69
N VAL A 12 13.07 6.09 15.44
CA VAL A 12 13.10 4.99 16.40
C VAL A 12 13.82 3.78 15.81
N GLU A 13 14.48 3.02 16.67
CA GLU A 13 15.07 1.75 16.26
C GLU A 13 13.99 0.67 16.15
N GLN A 14 13.95 0.01 14.98
CA GLN A 14 13.08 -1.12 14.68
C GLN A 14 13.93 -2.36 14.40
N VAL A 15 13.49 -3.51 14.90
CA VAL A 15 14.13 -4.81 14.67
C VAL A 15 13.37 -5.55 13.58
N ILE A 16 14.08 -6.01 12.55
CA ILE A 16 13.50 -6.90 11.53
C ILE A 16 13.29 -8.27 12.20
N PRO A 17 12.08 -8.85 12.20
CA PRO A 17 11.84 -10.17 12.75
C PRO A 17 12.79 -11.21 12.14
N GLY A 18 13.47 -11.98 13.00
CA GLY A 18 14.46 -12.97 12.56
C GLY A 18 15.84 -12.41 12.20
N CYS A 19 16.12 -11.14 12.55
CA CYS A 19 17.44 -10.51 12.39
C CYS A 19 17.93 -9.88 13.71
N THR A 20 19.25 -9.71 13.85
CA THR A 20 19.85 -8.93 14.95
C THR A 20 19.72 -7.42 14.71
N SER A 21 20.01 -6.59 15.72
CA SER A 21 20.21 -5.15 15.53
C SER A 21 21.65 -4.77 15.89
N PRO A 22 22.43 -4.20 14.95
CA PRO A 22 22.10 -3.95 13.55
C PRO A 22 21.91 -5.24 12.75
N CYS A 23 21.10 -5.18 11.69
CA CYS A 23 20.82 -6.34 10.85
C CYS A 23 21.93 -6.48 9.79
N PRO A 24 22.63 -7.63 9.71
CA PRO A 24 23.61 -7.88 8.67
C PRO A 24 22.97 -7.80 7.29
N LEU A 25 23.71 -7.28 6.30
CA LEU A 25 23.20 -7.12 4.93
C LEU A 25 22.73 -8.45 4.32
N SER A 26 23.44 -9.55 4.57
CA SER A 26 23.07 -10.89 4.10
C SER A 26 21.72 -11.35 4.64
N ASP A 27 21.45 -11.11 5.92
CA ASP A 27 20.18 -11.45 6.55
C ASP A 27 19.06 -10.52 6.11
N PHE A 28 19.34 -9.23 5.93
CA PHE A 28 18.39 -8.28 5.36
C PHE A 28 17.91 -8.74 3.98
N ILE A 29 18.84 -9.08 3.08
CA ILE A 29 18.52 -9.56 1.72
C ILE A 29 17.75 -10.88 1.79
N ARG A 30 18.19 -11.82 2.64
CA ARG A 30 17.52 -13.12 2.82
C ARG A 30 16.08 -12.96 3.32
N ILE A 31 15.84 -12.06 4.27
CA ILE A 31 14.53 -11.86 4.91
C ILE A 31 13.61 -11.03 4.03
N LEU A 32 14.08 -9.93 3.43
CA LEU A 32 13.21 -8.99 2.71
C LEU A 32 13.22 -9.16 1.20
N GLY A 33 14.19 -9.88 0.62
CA GLY A 33 14.37 -9.98 -0.83
C GLY A 33 13.16 -10.54 -1.57
N HIS A 34 12.38 -11.42 -0.94
CA HIS A 34 11.15 -11.98 -1.53
C HIS A 34 9.95 -11.02 -1.46
N LEU A 35 10.04 -9.94 -0.69
CA LEU A 35 9.00 -8.90 -0.60
C LEU A 35 9.24 -7.75 -1.59
N ILE A 36 10.45 -7.65 -2.13
CA ILE A 36 10.81 -6.66 -3.14
C ILE A 36 10.38 -7.23 -4.50
N PRO A 37 9.44 -6.60 -5.21
CA PRO A 37 8.99 -7.07 -6.50
C PRO A 37 10.13 -7.02 -7.52
N ARG A 38 10.18 -8.03 -8.39
CA ARG A 38 11.03 -8.00 -9.59
C ARG A 38 10.44 -7.07 -10.64
N ASP A 39 11.24 -6.69 -11.62
CA ASP A 39 10.84 -5.76 -12.68
C ASP A 39 9.58 -6.22 -13.43
N GLU A 40 9.43 -7.52 -13.64
CA GLU A 40 8.25 -8.08 -14.31
C GLU A 40 6.97 -7.94 -13.45
N GLU A 41 7.13 -7.96 -12.13
CA GLU A 41 6.07 -7.86 -11.11
C GLU A 41 5.67 -6.40 -10.83
N LEU A 42 6.47 -5.42 -11.29
CA LEU A 42 6.09 -4.00 -11.25
C LEU A 42 4.90 -3.70 -12.16
N ASN A 43 4.64 -4.56 -13.15
CA ASN A 43 3.45 -4.47 -14.00
C ASN A 43 2.22 -4.96 -13.22
N CYS A 44 1.69 -4.10 -12.35
CA CYS A 44 0.42 -4.34 -11.69
C CYS A 44 -0.67 -4.44 -12.78
N PRO A 45 -1.33 -5.60 -12.96
CA PRO A 45 -2.46 -5.67 -13.85
C PRO A 45 -3.48 -4.64 -13.37
N LYS A 46 -3.88 -3.73 -14.26
CA LYS A 46 -5.05 -2.89 -13.99
C LYS A 46 -6.13 -3.86 -13.56
N LYS A 47 -6.72 -3.65 -12.38
CA LYS A 47 -7.95 -4.38 -12.02
C LYS A 47 -8.81 -4.26 -13.26
N LYS A 48 -9.19 -5.40 -13.86
CA LYS A 48 -10.39 -5.36 -14.68
C LYS A 48 -11.40 -4.87 -13.68
N ASP A 49 -11.73 -3.58 -13.74
CA ASP A 49 -12.94 -3.10 -13.13
C ASP A 49 -13.94 -4.14 -13.60
N ASN A 50 -14.46 -4.96 -12.68
CA ASN A 50 -15.57 -5.84 -13.04
C ASN A 50 -16.54 -4.84 -13.66
N VAL A 51 -16.73 -4.87 -14.98
CA VAL A 51 -17.41 -3.81 -15.73
C VAL A 51 -18.83 -3.59 -15.18
N ALA A 52 -19.32 -4.54 -14.38
CA ALA A 52 -20.45 -4.47 -13.48
C ALA A 52 -20.44 -3.35 -12.40
N ASN A 53 -19.29 -2.87 -11.92
CA ASN A 53 -19.22 -1.90 -10.82
C ASN A 53 -19.08 -0.45 -11.27
N ALA A 54 -18.63 -0.20 -12.50
CA ALA A 54 -18.50 1.17 -13.02
C ALA A 54 -19.86 1.85 -13.22
N SER A 55 -20.88 1.09 -13.66
CA SER A 55 -22.27 1.54 -13.76
C SER A 55 -22.89 1.77 -12.38
N VAL A 56 -22.58 0.92 -11.39
CA VAL A 56 -23.05 1.06 -10.01
C VAL A 56 -22.52 2.34 -9.37
N TRP A 57 -21.23 2.66 -9.51
CA TRP A 57 -20.67 3.91 -8.98
C TRP A 57 -21.25 5.14 -9.66
N LYS A 58 -21.53 5.08 -10.97
CA LYS A 58 -22.24 6.17 -11.67
C LYS A 58 -23.65 6.37 -11.11
N GLN A 59 -24.43 5.30 -10.97
CA GLN A 59 -25.78 5.35 -10.43
C GLN A 59 -25.80 5.90 -8.99
N LEU A 60 -24.93 5.39 -8.12
CA LEU A 60 -24.83 5.87 -6.74
C LEU A 60 -24.44 7.35 -6.68
N SER A 61 -23.56 7.81 -7.56
CA SER A 61 -23.16 9.22 -7.61
C SER A 61 -24.30 10.15 -8.06
N GLU A 62 -25.15 9.70 -8.98
CA GLU A 62 -26.32 10.44 -9.45
C GLU A 62 -27.45 10.45 -8.43
N ASP A 63 -27.68 9.33 -7.74
CA ASP A 63 -28.66 9.24 -6.65
C ASP A 63 -28.27 10.14 -5.47
N LEU A 64 -26.99 10.19 -5.12
CA LEU A 64 -26.49 11.12 -4.10
C LEU A 64 -26.71 12.58 -4.52
N ARG A 65 -26.38 12.93 -5.78
CA ARG A 65 -26.61 14.28 -6.31
C ARG A 65 -28.08 14.67 -6.28
N ARG A 66 -28.99 13.75 -6.60
CA ARG A 66 -30.44 14.01 -6.55
C ARG A 66 -30.93 14.26 -5.13
N LYS A 67 -30.47 13.47 -4.14
CA LYS A 67 -30.78 13.68 -2.72
C LYS A 67 -30.26 15.01 -2.17
N ILE A 68 -29.08 15.44 -2.61
CA ILE A 68 -28.53 16.74 -2.17
C ILE A 68 -29.30 17.91 -2.81
N LYS A 69 -29.76 17.76 -4.05
CA LYS A 69 -30.47 18.82 -4.78
C LYS A 69 -31.93 19.01 -4.34
N ASN A 70 -32.57 17.95 -3.84
CA ASN A 70 -33.91 17.97 -3.25
C ASN A 70 -33.84 17.36 -1.84
N PRO A 71 -33.57 18.16 -0.80
CA PRO A 71 -33.58 17.70 0.58
C PRO A 71 -34.97 17.24 1.03
#